data_AF-A0A507ZZE7-F1
#
_entry.id   AF-A0A507ZZE7-F1
#
_cell.length_a   1.000
_cell.length_b   1.000
_cell.length_c   1.000
_cell.angle_alpha   90.00
_cell.angle_beta   90.00
_cell.angle_gamma   90.00
#
_symmetry.space_group_name_H-M   'P 1'
#
loop_
_entity.id
_entity.type
_entity.pdbx_description
1 polymer ?
#
loop_
_entity_poly.entity_id
_entity_poly.type
_entity_poly.pdbx_seq_one_letter_code
_entity_poly.pdbx_strand_id
1 'polypeptide(L)'
;MLVPAAVAGDPPPPPPAHGPPPPAWDQLTAAQRELLIAPIRDRWNSEPERRQNMLDHARRWQELTPEQRRRARHGRNRWEHMNPEQRAQTRVLFKAMREMTPEQRSALKAQWRQMTPEQRRDWVERQRGEE
;
A
#
# COMPACT_ATOMS: atom_id res chain seq x y z
N MET A 1 27.55 -34.88 18.62
CA MET A 1 26.17 -34.57 19.03
C MET A 1 25.66 -33.44 18.13
N LEU A 2 24.75 -33.75 17.21
CA LEU A 2 24.13 -32.79 16.29
C LEU A 2 22.75 -32.41 16.82
N VAL A 3 22.51 -31.10 16.97
CA VAL A 3 21.24 -30.52 17.37
C VAL A 3 20.33 -30.47 16.14
N PRO A 4 19.08 -30.99 16.17
CA PRO A 4 18.20 -30.87 15.02
C PRO A 4 17.61 -29.45 14.94
N ALA A 5 17.61 -28.90 13.73
CA ALA A 5 16.98 -27.64 13.40
C ALA A 5 15.46 -27.73 13.56
N ALA A 6 14.87 -26.76 14.27
CA ALA A 6 13.43 -26.62 14.37
C ALA A 6 12.86 -26.18 13.02
N VAL A 7 12.02 -27.04 12.43
CA VAL A 7 11.19 -26.71 11.27
C VAL A 7 10.16 -25.68 11.73
N ALA A 8 10.27 -24.45 11.24
CA ALA A 8 9.23 -23.45 11.39
C ALA A 8 7.98 -23.94 10.65
N GLY A 9 6.97 -24.39 11.41
CA GLY A 9 5.68 -24.79 10.86
C GLY A 9 4.95 -23.60 10.24
N ASP A 10 4.19 -23.87 9.18
CA ASP A 10 3.26 -22.93 8.58
C ASP A 10 2.38 -22.25 9.65
N PRO A 11 2.08 -20.94 9.52
CA PRO A 11 1.11 -20.29 10.38
C PRO A 11 -0.23 -21.03 10.28
N PRO A 12 -0.92 -21.25 11.42
CA PRO A 12 -2.18 -21.98 11.40
C PRO A 12 -3.19 -21.27 10.49
N PRO A 13 -4.00 -22.03 9.72
CA PRO A 13 -5.05 -21.43 8.90
C PRO A 13 -5.99 -20.60 9.80
N PRO A 14 -6.51 -19.46 9.30
CA PRO A 14 -7.46 -18.67 10.07
C PRO A 14 -8.64 -19.55 10.48
N PRO A 15 -9.18 -19.39 11.70
CA PRO A 15 -10.30 -20.20 12.17
C PRO A 15 -11.46 -20.07 11.17
N PRO A 16 -12.24 -21.14 10.94
CA PRO A 16 -13.39 -21.07 10.06
C PRO A 16 -14.32 -19.97 10.55
N ALA A 17 -14.70 -19.06 9.64
CA ALA A 17 -15.70 -18.06 9.93
C ALA A 17 -17.03 -18.78 10.20
N HIS A 18 -17.45 -18.83 11.46
CA HIS A 18 -18.70 -19.49 11.86
C HIS A 18 -19.87 -18.58 11.55
N GLY A 19 -20.36 -18.64 10.31
CA GLY A 19 -21.56 -17.94 9.86
C GLY A 19 -21.67 -17.87 8.33
N PRO A 20 -22.89 -17.68 7.79
CA PRO A 20 -23.03 -17.37 6.37
C PRO A 20 -22.24 -16.08 6.05
N PRO A 21 -21.63 -15.98 4.85
CA PRO A 21 -20.90 -14.77 4.46
C PRO A 21 -21.84 -13.56 4.50
N PRO A 22 -21.34 -12.36 4.87
CA PRO A 22 -22.17 -11.16 4.86
C PRO A 22 -22.76 -10.91 3.46
N PRO A 23 -23.95 -10.27 3.38
CA PRO A 23 -24.62 -9.99 2.12
C PRO A 23 -23.76 -9.15 1.17
N ALA A 24 -23.96 -9.33 -0.13
CA ALA A 24 -23.29 -8.51 -1.14
C ALA A 24 -23.70 -7.03 -1.01
N TRP A 25 -22.88 -6.12 -1.53
CA TRP A 25 -23.13 -4.67 -1.45
C TRP A 25 -24.54 -4.27 -1.90
N ASP A 26 -25.03 -4.90 -2.98
CA ASP A 26 -26.34 -4.62 -3.56
C ASP A 26 -27.52 -5.09 -2.69
N GLN A 27 -27.26 -5.98 -1.73
CA GLN A 27 -28.25 -6.52 -0.78
C GLN A 27 -28.24 -5.82 0.59
N LEU A 28 -27.31 -4.89 0.82
CA LEU A 28 -27.26 -4.13 2.08
C LEU A 28 -28.47 -3.20 2.22
N THR A 29 -29.01 -3.10 3.44
CA THR A 29 -30.03 -2.09 3.76
C THR A 29 -29.43 -0.68 3.70
N ALA A 30 -30.28 0.34 3.60
CA ALA A 30 -29.84 1.74 3.62
C ALA A 30 -29.03 2.07 4.89
N ALA A 31 -29.48 1.59 6.05
CA ALA A 31 -28.76 1.78 7.31
C ALA A 31 -27.37 1.10 7.31
N GLN A 32 -27.26 -0.12 6.75
CA GLN A 32 -25.97 -0.82 6.66
C GLN A 32 -25.00 -0.10 5.70
N ARG A 33 -25.48 0.37 4.55
CA ARG A 33 -24.65 1.16 3.62
C ARG A 33 -24.16 2.43 4.28
N GLU A 34 -25.03 3.13 5.02
CA GLU A 34 -24.69 4.36 5.73
C GLU A 34 -23.53 4.15 6.71
N LEU A 35 -23.57 3.07 7.50
CA LEU A 35 -22.48 2.74 8.44
C LEU A 35 -21.14 2.51 7.74
N LEU A 36 -21.14 1.91 6.54
CA LEU A 36 -19.91 1.64 5.79
C LEU A 36 -19.32 2.88 5.13
N ILE A 37 -20.15 3.87 4.76
CA ILE A 37 -19.69 5.11 4.11
C ILE A 37 -19.42 6.23 5.11
N ALA A 38 -19.93 6.14 6.34
CA ALA A 38 -19.83 7.18 7.37
C ALA A 38 -18.40 7.72 7.56
N PRO A 39 -17.33 6.89 7.67
CA PRO A 39 -15.97 7.42 7.84
C PRO A 39 -15.50 8.28 6.65
N ILE A 40 -15.96 7.97 5.43
CA ILE A 40 -15.63 8.76 4.23
C ILE A 40 -16.38 10.09 4.26
N ARG A 41 -17.66 10.06 4.64
CA ARG A 41 -18.52 11.25 4.75
C ARG A 41 -17.99 12.21 5.83
N ASP A 42 -17.63 11.68 7.00
CA ASP A 42 -17.12 12.49 8.10
C ASP A 42 -15.81 13.18 7.70
N ARG A 43 -14.90 12.42 7.08
CA ARG A 43 -13.65 12.97 6.53
C ARG A 43 -13.87 14.02 5.45
N TRP A 44 -14.83 13.80 4.56
CA TRP A 44 -15.21 14.78 3.54
C TRP A 44 -15.70 16.09 4.15
N ASN A 45 -16.45 16.02 5.25
CA ASN A 45 -16.99 17.18 5.93
C ASN A 45 -15.92 17.93 6.74
N SER A 46 -15.01 17.20 7.40
CA SER A 46 -13.98 17.79 8.26
C SER A 46 -12.74 18.32 7.53
N GLU A 47 -12.44 17.84 6.30
CA GLU A 47 -11.28 18.25 5.50
C GLU A 47 -11.68 18.93 4.17
N PRO A 48 -12.28 20.14 4.16
CA PRO A 48 -12.73 20.82 2.93
C PRO A 48 -11.63 20.99 1.87
N GLU A 49 -10.41 21.31 2.30
CA GLU A 49 -9.22 21.50 1.46
C GLU A 49 -8.77 20.21 0.76
N ARG A 50 -9.17 19.05 1.28
CA ARG A 50 -8.82 17.74 0.69
C ARG A 50 -9.88 17.20 -0.26
N ARG A 51 -11.06 17.81 -0.32
CA ARG A 51 -12.19 17.33 -1.15
C ARG A 51 -11.81 17.15 -2.61
N GLN A 52 -11.12 18.12 -3.20
CA GLN A 52 -10.69 18.03 -4.60
C GLN A 52 -9.78 16.81 -4.83
N ASN A 53 -8.78 16.63 -3.96
CA ASN A 53 -7.87 15.49 -4.03
C ASN A 53 -8.61 14.15 -3.83
N MET A 54 -9.59 14.10 -2.92
CA MET A 54 -10.44 12.92 -2.73
C MET A 54 -11.24 12.57 -4.00
N LEU A 55 -11.84 13.56 -4.67
CA LEU A 55 -12.53 13.38 -5.95
C LEU A 55 -11.57 12.93 -7.05
N ASP A 56 -10.39 13.54 -7.16
CA ASP A 56 -9.40 13.19 -8.17
C ASP A 56 -8.88 11.77 -7.98
N HIS A 57 -8.73 11.30 -6.73
CA HIS A 57 -8.43 9.90 -6.47
C HIS A 57 -9.58 8.97 -6.87
N ALA A 58 -10.83 9.35 -6.58
CA ALA A 58 -11.99 8.54 -6.94
C ALA A 58 -12.14 8.41 -8.47
N ARG A 59 -11.97 9.51 -9.22
CA ARG A 59 -12.01 9.52 -10.69
C ARG A 59 -10.91 8.63 -11.29
N ARG A 60 -9.65 8.84 -10.86
CA ARG A 60 -8.53 7.98 -11.29
C ARG A 60 -8.78 6.51 -10.98
N TRP A 61 -9.36 6.19 -9.82
CA TRP A 61 -9.69 4.80 -9.47
C TRP A 61 -10.73 4.18 -10.39
N GLN A 62 -11.74 4.94 -10.80
CA GLN A 62 -12.77 4.49 -11.75
C GLN A 62 -12.16 4.14 -13.11
N GLU A 63 -11.18 4.90 -13.58
CA GLU A 63 -10.47 4.70 -14.85
C GLU A 63 -9.53 3.48 -14.84
N LEU A 64 -9.11 2.99 -13.67
CA LEU A 64 -8.22 1.83 -13.59
C LEU A 64 -8.90 0.54 -14.08
N THR A 65 -8.18 -0.21 -14.91
CA THR A 65 -8.57 -1.57 -15.30
C THR A 65 -8.57 -2.52 -14.09
N PRO A 66 -9.30 -3.65 -14.14
CA PRO A 66 -9.31 -4.62 -13.03
C PRO A 66 -7.91 -5.05 -12.59
N GLU A 67 -7.01 -5.24 -13.55
CA GLU A 67 -5.62 -5.63 -13.31
C GLU A 67 -4.80 -4.49 -12.67
N GLN A 68 -5.00 -3.24 -13.10
CA GLN A 68 -4.39 -2.08 -12.43
C GLN A 68 -4.88 -1.95 -10.98
N ARG A 69 -6.18 -2.16 -10.73
CA ARG A 69 -6.75 -2.15 -9.37
C ARG A 69 -6.16 -3.26 -8.50
N ARG A 70 -5.96 -4.47 -9.05
CA ARG A 70 -5.25 -5.57 -8.35
C ARG A 70 -3.85 -5.15 -7.94
N ARG A 71 -3.07 -4.60 -8.88
CA ARG A 71 -1.72 -4.08 -8.57
C ARG A 71 -1.72 -2.99 -7.51
N ALA A 72 -2.68 -2.07 -7.56
CA ALA A 72 -2.83 -1.02 -6.56
C ALA A 72 -3.13 -1.60 -5.16
N ARG A 73 -4.03 -2.60 -5.05
CA ARG A 73 -4.31 -3.30 -3.80
C ARG A 73 -3.09 -4.03 -3.25
N HIS A 74 -2.32 -4.72 -4.11
CA HIS A 74 -1.06 -5.32 -3.70
C HIS A 74 -0.04 -4.28 -3.22
N GLY A 75 0.06 -3.14 -3.89
CA GLY A 75 0.89 -2.01 -3.47
C GLY A 75 0.49 -1.49 -2.09
N ARG A 76 -0.81 -1.28 -1.86
CA ARG A 76 -1.35 -0.87 -0.57
C ARG A 76 -1.04 -1.88 0.54
N ASN A 77 -1.26 -3.18 0.30
CA ASN A 77 -0.96 -4.22 1.27
C ASN A 77 0.52 -4.21 1.67
N ARG A 78 1.44 -4.09 0.70
CA ARG A 78 2.87 -3.97 1.02
C ARG A 78 3.16 -2.72 1.86
N TRP A 79 2.55 -1.58 1.52
CA TRP A 79 2.75 -0.32 2.24
C TRP A 79 2.27 -0.40 3.71
N GLU A 80 1.13 -1.01 3.95
CA GLU A 80 0.56 -1.20 5.29
C GLU A 80 1.52 -2.00 6.19
N HIS A 81 2.16 -3.03 5.63
CA HIS A 81 3.13 -3.87 6.33
C HIS A 81 4.55 -3.26 6.46
N MET A 82 4.82 -2.11 5.84
CA MET A 82 6.10 -1.43 5.99
C MET A 82 6.19 -0.74 7.35
N ASN A 83 7.35 -0.87 8.00
CA ASN A 83 7.71 -0.11 9.18
C ASN A 83 7.98 1.39 8.82
N PRO A 84 8.08 2.30 9.80
CA PRO A 84 8.29 3.73 9.53
C PRO A 84 9.53 4.03 8.68
N GLU A 85 10.65 3.35 8.92
CA GLU A 85 11.90 3.52 8.16
C GLU A 85 11.72 3.11 6.70
N GLN A 86 11.14 1.93 6.45
CA GLN A 86 10.84 1.42 5.10
C GLN A 86 9.90 2.36 4.33
N ARG A 87 8.89 2.92 5.00
CA ARG A 87 8.00 3.92 4.39
C ARG A 87 8.77 5.18 4.02
N ALA A 88 9.65 5.66 4.91
CA ALA A 88 10.47 6.84 4.66
C ALA A 88 11.40 6.63 3.46
N GLN A 89 12.06 5.47 3.37
CA GLN A 89 12.90 5.11 2.22
C GLN A 89 12.09 5.04 0.92
N THR A 90 10.91 4.39 0.96
CA THR A 90 10.04 4.24 -0.21
C THR A 90 9.52 5.58 -0.73
N ARG A 91 9.23 6.55 0.15
CA ARG A 91 8.83 7.91 -0.27
C ARG A 91 9.92 8.61 -1.08
N VAL A 92 11.17 8.53 -0.60
CA VAL A 92 12.32 9.14 -1.29
C VAL A 92 12.56 8.44 -2.63
N LEU A 93 12.56 7.11 -2.64
CA LEU A 93 12.66 6.32 -3.88
C LEU A 93 11.58 6.70 -4.89
N PHE A 94 10.33 6.83 -4.47
CA PHE A 94 9.22 7.21 -5.35
C PHE A 94 9.35 8.65 -5.87
N LYS A 95 9.80 9.59 -5.03
CA LYS A 95 10.06 10.97 -5.43
C LYS A 95 11.16 11.03 -6.50
N ALA A 96 12.28 10.35 -6.29
CA ALA A 96 13.38 10.28 -7.26
C ALA A 96 12.94 9.68 -8.60
N MET A 97 12.12 8.62 -8.56
CA MET A 97 11.60 7.99 -9.78
C MET A 97 10.64 8.89 -10.57
N ARG A 98 10.00 9.90 -9.96
CA ARG A 98 8.92 10.66 -10.62
C ARG A 98 9.40 11.35 -11.90
N GLU A 99 10.62 11.87 -11.89
CA GLU A 99 11.23 12.59 -13.01
C GLU A 99 12.02 11.68 -13.99
N MET A 100 12.05 10.36 -13.74
CA MET A 100 12.81 9.39 -14.53
C MET A 100 11.98 8.73 -15.65
N THR A 101 12.64 8.32 -16.74
CA THR A 101 12.06 7.49 -17.81
C THR A 101 11.73 6.06 -17.32
N PRO A 102 10.88 5.29 -18.02
CA PRO A 102 10.58 3.90 -17.66
C PRO A 102 11.84 3.02 -17.50
N GLU A 103 12.83 3.21 -18.36
CA GLU A 103 14.10 2.47 -18.38
C GLU A 103 14.94 2.82 -17.15
N GLN A 104 15.10 4.12 -16.86
CA GLN A 104 15.79 4.61 -15.67
C GLN A 104 15.14 4.11 -14.38
N ARG A 105 13.80 4.14 -14.31
CA ARG A 105 13.06 3.56 -13.18
C ARG A 105 13.31 2.06 -13.04
N SER A 106 13.39 1.33 -14.15
CA SER A 106 13.68 -0.11 -14.12
C SER A 106 15.07 -0.39 -13.58
N ALA A 107 16.08 0.34 -14.06
CA ALA A 107 17.46 0.25 -13.58
C ALA A 107 17.57 0.58 -12.09
N LEU A 108 16.95 1.68 -11.63
CA LEU A 108 16.96 2.06 -10.22
C LEU A 108 16.27 1.00 -9.34
N LYS A 109 15.13 0.44 -9.77
CA LYS A 109 14.47 -0.65 -9.04
C LYS A 109 15.35 -1.90 -8.96
N ALA A 110 16.08 -2.23 -10.02
CA ALA A 110 16.99 -3.37 -10.02
C ALA A 110 18.15 -3.14 -9.03
N GLN A 111 18.76 -1.96 -9.07
CA GLN A 111 19.82 -1.56 -8.14
C GLN A 111 19.31 -1.58 -6.69
N TRP A 112 18.14 -0.99 -6.42
CA TRP A 112 17.54 -0.95 -5.09
C TRP A 112 17.32 -2.34 -4.48
N ARG A 113 16.94 -3.32 -5.30
CA ARG A 113 16.78 -4.71 -4.86
C ARG A 113 18.09 -5.36 -4.42
N GLN A 114 19.22 -4.94 -5.02
CA GLN A 114 20.54 -5.44 -4.69
C GLN A 114 21.17 -4.71 -3.49
N MET A 115 20.70 -3.50 -3.16
CA MET A 115 21.22 -2.74 -2.02
C MET A 115 20.92 -3.41 -0.68
N THR A 116 21.92 -3.42 0.22
CA THR A 116 21.74 -3.76 1.63
C THR A 116 20.90 -2.70 2.35
N PRO A 117 20.35 -2.99 3.55
CA PRO A 117 19.66 -1.98 4.36
C PRO A 117 20.51 -0.72 4.61
N GLU A 118 21.80 -0.88 4.87
CA GLU A 118 22.77 0.21 5.06
C GLU A 118 22.89 1.06 3.79
N GLN A 119 23.12 0.42 2.64
CA GLN A 119 23.24 1.12 1.36
C GLN A 119 21.96 1.89 0.99
N ARG A 120 20.78 1.37 1.36
CA ARG A 120 19.50 2.09 1.18
C ARG A 120 19.41 3.31 2.09
N ARG A 121 19.87 3.21 3.35
CA ARG A 121 19.93 4.37 4.26
C ARG A 121 20.83 5.45 3.69
N ASP A 122 22.06 5.10 3.30
CA ASP A 122 23.02 6.05 2.73
C ASP A 122 22.51 6.68 1.43
N TRP A 123 21.85 5.90 0.58
CA TRP A 123 21.22 6.42 -0.63
C TRP A 123 20.12 7.44 -0.29
N VAL A 124 19.27 7.13 0.69
CA VAL A 124 18.18 8.03 1.13
C VAL A 124 18.71 9.31 1.74
N GLU A 125 19.77 9.24 2.55
CA GLU A 125 20.41 10.41 3.14
C GLU A 125 20.98 11.34 2.06
N ARG A 126 21.70 10.78 1.07
CA ARG A 126 22.22 11.57 -0.06
C ARG A 126 21.10 12.24 -0.85
N GLN A 127 20.04 11.51 -1.17
CA GLN A 127 18.90 12.07 -1.92
C GLN A 127 18.15 13.16 -1.16
N ARG A 128 18.18 13.15 0.18
CA ARG A 128 17.58 14.22 0.99
C ARG A 128 18.46 15.46 1.09
N GLY A 129 19.79 15.30 0.99
CA GLY A 129 20.74 16.42 1.00
C GLY A 129 20.90 17.12 -0.34
N GLU A 130 20.41 16.52 -1.42
CA GLU A 130 20.34 17.12 -2.77
C GLU A 130 19.08 18.00 -2.96
N GLU A 131 18.18 18.06 -1.97
CA GLU A 131 16.99 18.92 -1.92
C GLU A 131 17.28 20.28 -1.26
#